data_AF-A0A0C1RL29-F1
#
_entry.id   AF-A0A0C1RL29-F1
#
_cell.length_a   1.000
_cell.length_b   1.000
_cell.length_c   1.000
_cell.angle_alpha   90.00
_cell.angle_beta   90.00
_cell.angle_gamma   90.00
#
_symmetry.space_group_name_H-M   'P 1'
#
loop_
_entity.id
_entity.type
_entity.pdbx_description
1 polymer ?
#
loop_
_entity_poly.entity_id
_entity_poly.type
_entity_poly.pdbx_seq_one_letter_code
_entity_poly.pdbx_strand_id
1 'polypeptide(L)'
;MVHSPIRLFLIGIIIERIVFYVNADLSFGRLDQILLPLYRNDIAQGKLTLEQAIEITASFCLKTCETIPLYSERVDKFFSGNGVAQAFTLGGTDAEGNDVTNALSGLILNAYAQVLTREPAVHVRIHPGTTDWFFHKSVELLQQGTSRPSFFGDTAVVRALEEAYRAIRTTPVNSIQSSISVFMMVPA
;
A
#
# COMPACT_ATOMS: atom_id res chain seq x y z
N MET A 1 26.21 13.79 4.75
CA MET A 1 25.04 12.90 4.91
C MET A 1 24.32 12.81 3.57
N VAL A 2 24.60 11.79 2.77
CA VAL A 2 23.86 11.54 1.53
C VAL A 2 22.51 10.98 1.94
N HIS A 3 21.44 11.74 1.77
CA HIS A 3 20.09 11.26 2.09
C HIS A 3 19.73 10.16 1.08
N SER A 4 19.33 8.97 1.55
CA SER A 4 18.84 7.90 0.68
C SER A 4 17.67 8.41 -0.19
N PRO A 5 17.68 8.16 -1.51
CA PRO A 5 16.57 8.46 -2.42
C PRO A 5 15.20 8.00 -1.92
N ILE A 6 15.13 6.87 -1.19
CA ILE A 6 13.88 6.36 -0.61
C ILE A 6 13.32 7.36 0.41
N ARG A 7 14.17 7.94 1.25
CA ARG A 7 13.76 8.93 2.24
C ARG A 7 13.18 10.17 1.57
N LEU A 8 13.80 10.64 0.49
CA LEU A 8 13.32 11.79 -0.27
C LEU A 8 11.99 11.50 -0.97
N PHE A 9 11.82 10.30 -1.53
CA PHE A 9 10.58 9.89 -2.17
C PHE A 9 9.41 9.85 -1.18
N LEU A 10 9.62 9.22 -0.01
CA LEU A 10 8.61 9.15 1.05
C LEU A 10 8.25 10.54 1.60
N ILE A 11 9.26 11.42 1.75
CA ILE A 11 9.01 12.83 2.11
C ILE A 11 8.18 13.53 1.03
N GLY A 12 8.48 13.30 -0.25
CA GLY A 12 7.70 13.84 -1.37
C GLY A 12 6.23 13.45 -1.30
N ILE A 13 5.93 12.17 -1.03
CA ILE A 13 4.56 11.68 -0.83
C ILE A 13 3.85 12.43 0.31
N ILE A 14 4.54 12.63 1.43
CA ILE A 14 3.98 13.36 2.59
C ILE A 14 3.70 14.82 2.20
N ILE A 15 4.62 15.47 1.47
CA ILE A 15 4.46 16.87 1.04
C ILE A 15 3.29 17.02 0.07
N GLU A 16 3.18 16.18 -0.95
CA GLU A 16 2.04 16.21 -1.87
C GLU A 16 0.72 16.13 -1.11
N ARG A 17 0.64 15.31 -0.05
CA ARG A 17 -0.57 15.21 0.77
C ARG A 17 -0.87 16.45 1.60
N ILE A 18 0.15 17.10 2.17
CA ILE A 18 -0.02 18.39 2.85
C ILE A 18 -0.50 19.46 1.87
N VAL A 19 -0.12 19.38 0.59
CA VAL A 19 -0.54 20.38 -0.41
C VAL A 19 -1.95 20.08 -0.95
N PHE A 20 -2.31 18.81 -1.13
CA PHE A 20 -3.60 18.38 -1.69
C PHE A 20 -4.62 17.94 -0.62
N TYR A 21 -4.71 18.69 0.49
CA TYR A 21 -5.48 18.45 1.75
C TYR A 21 -6.96 17.98 1.65
N VAL A 22 -7.51 17.74 0.46
CA VAL A 22 -8.94 17.54 0.21
C VAL A 22 -9.27 16.12 -0.29
N ASN A 23 -8.30 15.32 -0.73
CA ASN A 23 -8.60 13.98 -1.27
C ASN A 23 -8.41 12.89 -0.21
N ALA A 24 -9.48 12.59 0.53
CA ALA A 24 -9.55 11.53 1.53
C ALA A 24 -9.62 10.11 0.93
N ASP A 25 -8.85 9.81 -0.13
CA ASP A 25 -8.89 8.52 -0.85
C ASP A 25 -7.57 8.14 -1.55
N LEU A 26 -6.46 8.83 -1.28
CA LEU A 26 -5.17 8.54 -1.93
C LEU A 26 -4.43 7.40 -1.21
N SER A 27 -4.49 6.21 -1.78
CA SER A 27 -3.71 5.04 -1.37
C SER A 27 -2.29 5.09 -1.94
N PHE A 28 -1.32 4.50 -1.22
CA PHE A 28 0.08 4.45 -1.67
C PHE A 28 0.35 3.34 -2.69
N GLY A 29 -0.62 2.44 -2.88
CA GLY A 29 -0.55 1.38 -3.88
C GLY A 29 0.58 0.39 -3.61
N ARG A 30 1.26 -0.05 -4.68
CA ARG A 30 2.29 -1.10 -4.66
C ARG A 30 3.68 -0.55 -4.34
N LEU A 31 3.82 0.09 -3.17
CA LEU A 31 5.11 0.66 -2.75
C LEU A 31 6.24 -0.37 -2.73
N ASP A 32 5.94 -1.62 -2.42
CA ASP A 32 6.93 -2.71 -2.44
C ASP A 32 7.51 -2.98 -3.83
N GLN A 33 6.82 -2.61 -4.90
CA GLN A 33 7.32 -2.69 -6.27
C GLN A 33 7.96 -1.37 -6.73
N ILE A 34 7.30 -0.24 -6.44
CA ILE A 34 7.76 1.10 -6.85
C ILE A 34 9.14 1.43 -6.26
N LEU A 35 9.33 1.11 -4.98
CA LEU A 35 10.56 1.44 -4.25
C LEU A 35 11.65 0.36 -4.40
N LEU A 36 11.32 -0.81 -4.95
CA LEU A 36 12.25 -1.94 -5.01
C LEU A 36 13.56 -1.61 -5.75
N PRO A 37 13.57 -0.91 -6.90
CA PRO A 37 14.81 -0.57 -7.59
C PRO A 37 15.70 0.36 -6.76
N LEU A 38 15.10 1.34 -6.08
CA LEU A 38 15.81 2.28 -5.21
C LEU A 38 16.39 1.57 -3.98
N TYR A 39 15.59 0.71 -3.34
CA TYR A 39 16.01 -0.11 -2.22
C TYR A 39 17.21 -0.99 -2.57
N ARG A 40 17.13 -1.74 -3.67
CA ARG A 40 18.23 -2.62 -4.13
C ARG A 40 19.51 -1.83 -4.39
N ASN A 41 19.39 -0.69 -5.06
CA ASN A 41 20.54 0.16 -5.35
C ASN A 41 21.20 0.72 -4.07
N ASP A 42 20.42 1.21 -3.13
CA ASP A 42 20.94 1.80 -1.89
C ASP A 42 21.59 0.77 -0.97
N ILE A 43 21.00 -0.43 -0.87
CA ILE A 43 21.59 -1.56 -0.13
C ILE A 43 22.92 -1.98 -0.77
N ALA A 44 22.96 -2.15 -2.09
CA ALA A 44 24.18 -2.56 -2.81
C ALA A 44 25.31 -1.53 -2.70
N GLN A 45 24.97 -0.24 -2.60
CA GLN A 45 25.94 0.84 -2.43
C GLN A 45 26.30 1.12 -0.97
N GLY A 46 25.75 0.38 -0.01
CA GLY A 46 25.95 0.61 1.43
C GLY A 46 25.42 1.95 1.93
N LYS A 47 24.51 2.58 1.18
CA LYS A 47 23.87 3.86 1.53
C LYS A 47 22.72 3.70 2.53
N LEU A 48 22.20 2.49 2.61
CA LEU A 48 21.07 2.11 3.46
C LEU A 48 21.38 0.76 4.08
N THR A 49 21.24 0.63 5.40
CA THR A 49 21.23 -0.67 6.07
C THR A 49 19.80 -1.20 6.17
N LEU A 50 19.65 -2.50 6.46
CA LEU A 50 18.34 -3.08 6.69
C LEU A 50 17.62 -2.42 7.88
N GLU A 51 18.33 -2.12 8.97
CA GLU A 51 17.75 -1.45 10.13
C GLU A 51 17.26 -0.05 9.77
N GLN A 52 18.06 0.72 9.02
CA GLN A 52 17.67 2.06 8.58
C GLN A 52 16.44 2.03 7.66
N ALA A 53 16.37 1.04 6.76
CA ALA A 53 15.22 0.88 5.89
C ALA A 53 13.94 0.60 6.69
N ILE A 54 14.01 -0.29 7.68
CA ILE A 54 12.91 -0.59 8.59
C ILE A 54 12.50 0.65 9.39
N GLU A 55 13.45 1.37 9.96
CA GLU A 55 13.21 2.60 10.74
C GLU A 55 12.51 3.68 9.89
N ILE A 56 12.97 3.88 8.65
CA ILE A 56 12.38 4.85 7.73
C ILE A 56 10.94 4.45 7.38
N THR A 57 10.69 3.17 7.07
CA THR A 57 9.34 2.68 6.78
C THR A 57 8.42 2.78 8.00
N ALA A 58 8.89 2.44 9.19
CA ALA A 58 8.14 2.56 10.44
C ALA A 58 7.80 4.04 10.75
N SER A 59 8.78 4.93 10.61
CA SER A 59 8.60 6.38 10.74
C SER A 59 7.58 6.92 9.75
N PHE A 60 7.61 6.42 8.51
CA PHE A 60 6.62 6.78 7.51
C PHE A 60 5.21 6.34 7.93
N CYS A 61 5.04 5.11 8.43
CA CYS A 61 3.74 4.64 8.96
C CYS A 61 3.22 5.56 10.07
N LEU A 62 4.06 5.91 11.05
CA LEU A 62 3.71 6.87 12.09
C LEU A 62 3.29 8.22 11.51
N LYS A 63 4.02 8.73 10.52
CA LYS A 63 3.71 10.01 9.87
C LYS A 63 2.36 10.01 9.16
N THR A 64 1.96 8.88 8.56
CA THR A 64 0.63 8.77 7.92
C THR A 64 -0.52 8.94 8.92
N CYS A 65 -0.31 8.59 10.20
CA CYS A 65 -1.33 8.74 11.24
C CYS A 65 -1.60 10.18 11.65
N GLU A 66 -0.69 11.12 11.37
CA GLU A 66 -0.90 12.54 11.65
C GLU A 66 -1.98 13.16 10.75
N THR A 67 -2.33 12.50 9.64
CA THR A 67 -3.44 12.96 8.81
C THR A 67 -4.75 12.50 9.41
N ILE A 68 -5.61 13.47 9.71
CA ILE A 68 -6.94 13.26 10.27
C ILE A 68 -7.93 14.02 9.36
N PRO A 69 -8.88 13.33 8.72
CA PRO A 69 -9.87 14.00 7.91
C PRO A 69 -10.86 14.73 8.82
N LEU A 70 -11.23 15.95 8.45
CA LEU A 70 -12.27 16.70 9.14
C LEU A 70 -13.61 16.43 8.47
N TYR A 71 -14.44 15.62 9.11
CA TYR A 71 -15.79 15.35 8.65
C TYR A 71 -16.80 16.28 9.34
N SER A 72 -17.85 16.66 8.60
CA SER A 72 -19.02 17.27 9.23
C SER A 72 -19.70 16.24 10.15
N GLU A 73 -20.40 16.68 11.19
CA GLU A 73 -21.09 15.82 12.16
C GLU A 73 -22.01 14.78 11.50
N ARG A 74 -22.61 15.11 10.36
CA ARG A 74 -23.47 14.19 9.59
C ARG A 74 -22.68 13.06 8.95
N VAL A 75 -21.49 13.35 8.42
CA VAL A 75 -20.62 12.40 7.72
C VAL A 75 -19.84 11.55 8.73
N ASP A 76 -19.45 12.14 9.86
CA ASP A 76 -18.70 11.45 10.91
C ASP A 76 -19.43 10.21 11.47
N LYS A 77 -20.77 10.23 11.46
CA LYS A 77 -21.59 9.06 11.85
C LYS A 77 -21.39 7.83 10.94
N PHE A 78 -20.98 8.04 9.69
CA PHE A 78 -20.72 6.96 8.72
C PHE A 78 -19.25 6.59 8.63
N PHE A 79 -18.36 7.55 8.90
CA PHE A 79 -16.89 7.40 8.78
C PHE A 79 -16.19 7.57 10.14
N SER A 80 -16.85 7.08 11.19
CA SER A 80 -16.37 7.19 12.57
C SER A 80 -14.99 6.56 12.70
N GLY A 81 -14.10 7.18 13.47
CA GLY A 81 -12.73 6.72 13.66
C GLY A 81 -11.69 7.43 12.79
N ASN A 82 -12.10 8.46 12.03
CA ASN A 82 -11.22 9.39 11.32
C ASN A 82 -10.19 8.68 10.41
N GLY A 83 -10.63 7.59 9.76
CA GLY A 83 -9.84 6.84 8.79
C GLY A 83 -9.58 7.65 7.53
N VAL A 84 -8.34 7.64 7.02
CA VAL A 84 -7.97 8.35 5.77
C VAL A 84 -7.94 7.38 4.57
N ALA A 85 -8.34 6.12 4.79
CA ALA A 85 -8.45 5.08 3.77
C ALA A 85 -7.18 4.85 2.95
N GLN A 86 -6.01 5.03 3.57
CA GLN A 86 -4.73 4.85 2.88
C GLN A 86 -4.24 3.43 3.03
N ALA A 87 -3.67 2.86 1.97
CA ALA A 87 -3.17 1.50 2.05
C ALA A 87 -1.80 1.31 1.39
N PHE A 88 -1.02 0.42 1.97
CA PHE A 88 -0.03 -0.36 1.23
C PHE A 88 -0.69 -1.56 0.61
N THR A 89 -0.33 -1.88 -0.62
CA THR A 89 -0.66 -3.16 -1.26
C THR A 89 0.63 -3.92 -1.52
N LEU A 90 0.75 -5.12 -0.96
CA LEU A 90 1.96 -5.94 -0.99
C LEU A 90 1.70 -7.27 -1.70
N GLY A 91 2.73 -7.80 -2.36
CA GLY A 91 2.66 -9.09 -3.04
C GLY A 91 1.72 -9.08 -4.26
N GLY A 92 1.16 -10.24 -4.60
CA GLY A 92 0.32 -10.46 -5.78
C GLY A 92 1.13 -10.88 -7.02
N THR A 93 0.53 -10.74 -8.20
CA THR A 93 1.17 -11.14 -9.47
C THR A 93 1.58 -9.98 -10.37
N ASP A 94 2.44 -10.28 -11.35
CA ASP A 94 2.70 -9.46 -12.56
C ASP A 94 1.64 -9.73 -13.65
N ALA A 95 1.84 -9.15 -14.85
CA ALA A 95 0.96 -9.32 -16.01
C ALA A 95 0.92 -10.78 -16.53
N GLU A 96 2.01 -11.51 -16.34
CA GLU A 96 2.17 -12.91 -16.74
C GLU A 96 1.64 -13.89 -15.68
N GLY A 97 1.25 -13.40 -14.50
CA GLY A 97 0.71 -14.20 -13.40
C GLY A 97 1.77 -14.77 -12.45
N ASN A 98 3.02 -14.35 -12.54
CA ASN A 98 4.09 -14.76 -11.63
C ASN A 98 4.02 -13.99 -10.31
N ASP A 99 4.41 -14.64 -9.22
CA ASP A 99 4.54 -13.98 -7.91
C ASP A 99 5.60 -12.86 -7.97
N VAL A 100 5.24 -11.67 -7.48
CA VAL A 100 6.18 -10.53 -7.40
C VAL A 100 6.50 -10.14 -5.95
N THR A 101 6.27 -11.05 -5.01
CA THR A 101 6.64 -10.82 -3.62
C THR A 101 8.16 -10.68 -3.50
N ASN A 102 8.62 -9.68 -2.76
CA ASN A 102 10.05 -9.38 -2.68
C ASN A 102 10.48 -9.01 -1.26
N ALA A 103 11.79 -8.77 -1.08
CA ALA A 103 12.37 -8.44 0.22
C ALA A 103 11.75 -7.17 0.85
N LEU A 104 11.34 -6.20 0.03
CA LEU A 104 10.70 -4.98 0.50
C LEU A 104 9.26 -5.24 0.98
N SER A 105 8.53 -6.18 0.36
CA SER A 105 7.22 -6.63 0.85
C SER A 105 7.34 -7.16 2.30
N GLY A 106 8.36 -7.99 2.56
CA GLY A 106 8.64 -8.51 3.90
C GLY A 106 9.17 -7.47 4.90
N LEU A 107 9.91 -6.47 4.40
CA LEU A 107 10.41 -5.35 5.20
C LEU A 107 9.27 -4.45 5.67
N ILE A 108 8.31 -4.14 4.80
CA ILE A 108 7.15 -3.31 5.14
C ILE A 108 6.31 -4.00 6.22
N LEU A 109 6.08 -5.32 6.12
CA LEU A 109 5.40 -6.08 7.18
C LEU A 109 6.15 -5.98 8.52
N ASN A 110 7.48 -6.12 8.51
CA ASN A 110 8.30 -5.98 9.73
C ASN A 110 8.23 -4.56 10.32
N ALA A 111 8.34 -3.54 9.48
CA ALA A 111 8.28 -2.15 9.92
C ALA A 111 6.92 -1.82 10.54
N TYR A 112 5.85 -2.32 9.92
CA TYR A 112 4.49 -2.14 10.43
C TYR A 112 4.27 -2.87 11.76
N ALA A 113 4.81 -4.09 11.90
CA ALA A 113 4.79 -4.86 13.14
C ALA A 113 5.46 -4.15 14.34
N GLN A 114 6.39 -3.21 14.09
CA GLN A 114 7.04 -2.44 15.16
C GLN A 114 6.18 -1.31 15.70
N VAL A 115 5.24 -0.80 14.91
CA VAL A 115 4.50 0.43 15.25
C VAL A 115 3.01 0.19 15.46
N LEU A 116 2.42 -0.85 14.83
CA LEU A 116 1.02 -1.26 14.99
C LEU A 116 0.02 -0.09 14.92
N THR A 117 0.24 0.80 13.95
CA THR A 117 -0.43 2.10 13.85
C THR A 117 -1.79 2.03 13.15
N ARG A 118 -2.69 2.97 13.44
CA ARG A 118 -4.00 3.06 12.76
C ARG A 118 -3.88 3.18 11.24
N GLU A 119 -2.87 3.89 10.74
CA GLU A 119 -2.57 4.08 9.32
C GLU A 119 -1.11 3.70 9.03
N PRO A 120 -0.79 3.32 7.78
CA PRO A 120 -1.75 3.00 6.73
C PRO A 120 -2.42 1.63 6.95
N ALA A 121 -3.49 1.34 6.23
CA ALA A 121 -3.93 -0.03 5.98
C ALA A 121 -2.81 -0.84 5.30
N VAL A 122 -2.70 -2.12 5.67
CA VAL A 122 -1.78 -3.05 5.00
C VAL A 122 -2.63 -4.10 4.31
N HIS A 123 -2.55 -4.16 2.99
CA HIS A 123 -3.25 -5.10 2.14
C HIS A 123 -2.23 -6.07 1.56
N VAL A 124 -2.52 -7.38 1.63
CA VAL A 124 -1.70 -8.42 1.00
C VAL A 124 -2.52 -9.14 -0.06
N ARG A 125 -1.96 -9.26 -1.26
CA ARG A 125 -2.55 -10.00 -2.36
C ARG A 125 -2.06 -11.44 -2.33
N ILE A 126 -2.97 -12.39 -2.21
CA ILE A 126 -2.69 -13.83 -2.10
C ILE A 126 -3.21 -14.55 -3.34
N HIS A 127 -2.39 -15.43 -3.87
CA HIS A 127 -2.68 -16.27 -5.03
C HIS A 127 -2.06 -17.67 -4.82
N PRO A 128 -2.40 -18.68 -5.63
CA PRO A 128 -1.91 -20.04 -5.44
C PRO A 128 -0.39 -20.21 -5.45
N GLY A 129 0.34 -19.29 -6.11
CA GLY A 129 1.81 -19.28 -6.15
C GLY A 129 2.45 -18.37 -5.09
N THR A 130 1.68 -17.82 -4.15
CA THR A 130 2.23 -16.97 -3.09
C THR A 130 3.22 -17.77 -2.24
N THR A 131 4.38 -17.17 -2.00
CA THR A 131 5.45 -17.82 -1.24
C THR A 131 5.08 -18.05 0.24
N ASP A 132 5.46 -19.22 0.77
CA ASP A 132 5.16 -19.61 2.15
C ASP A 132 5.67 -18.59 3.18
N TRP A 133 6.87 -18.04 2.98
CA TRP A 133 7.46 -17.08 3.92
C TRP A 133 6.63 -15.80 4.03
N PHE A 134 6.04 -15.34 2.93
CA PHE A 134 5.24 -14.11 2.91
C PHE A 134 3.87 -14.34 3.50
N PHE A 135 3.26 -15.50 3.19
CA PHE A 135 2.00 -15.89 3.80
C PHE A 135 2.13 -16.02 5.32
N HIS A 136 3.12 -16.77 5.81
CA HIS A 136 3.37 -16.93 7.25
C HIS A 136 3.64 -15.59 7.93
N LYS A 137 4.52 -14.75 7.36
CA LYS A 137 4.78 -13.42 7.92
C LYS A 137 3.53 -12.53 7.98
N SER A 138 2.66 -12.61 6.98
CA SER A 138 1.39 -11.88 6.98
C SER A 138 0.46 -12.36 8.09
N VAL A 139 0.40 -13.67 8.33
CA VAL A 139 -0.36 -14.26 9.43
C VAL A 139 0.24 -13.91 10.80
N GLU A 140 1.57 -13.90 10.94
CA GLU A 140 2.26 -13.47 12.16
C GLU A 140 1.88 -12.04 12.53
N LEU A 141 1.85 -11.12 11.56
CA LEU A 141 1.41 -9.74 11.80
C LEU A 141 -0.06 -9.69 12.26
N LEU A 142 -0.95 -10.48 11.65
CA LEU A 142 -2.35 -10.57 12.09
C LEU A 142 -2.48 -11.06 13.54
N GLN A 143 -1.64 -12.01 13.94
CA GLN A 143 -1.62 -12.54 15.30
C GLN A 143 -1.18 -11.52 16.36
N GLN A 144 -0.54 -10.40 15.97
CA GLN A 144 -0.17 -9.33 16.91
C GLN A 144 -1.37 -8.49 17.39
N GLY A 145 -2.60 -8.87 17.04
CA GLY A 145 -3.83 -8.25 17.55
C GLY A 145 -4.25 -7.00 16.78
N THR A 146 -3.65 -6.75 15.61
CA THR A 146 -4.12 -5.73 14.69
C THR A 146 -5.18 -6.31 13.75
N SER A 147 -6.05 -5.48 13.19
CA SER A 147 -6.98 -5.89 12.12
C SER A 147 -6.31 -6.03 10.75
N ARG A 148 -4.97 -6.20 10.72
CA ARG A 148 -4.13 -6.16 9.52
C ARG A 148 -3.13 -7.32 9.52
N PRO A 149 -2.64 -7.74 8.33
CA PRO A 149 -3.02 -7.23 7.03
C PRO A 149 -4.41 -7.74 6.60
N SER A 150 -5.06 -7.00 5.70
CA SER A 150 -6.24 -7.48 4.98
C SER A 150 -5.79 -8.36 3.82
N PHE A 151 -6.38 -9.56 3.72
CA PHE A 151 -6.03 -10.53 2.68
C PHE A 151 -6.98 -10.41 1.49
N PHE A 152 -6.42 -10.26 0.28
CA PHE A 152 -7.17 -10.16 -0.96
C PHE A 152 -6.82 -11.31 -1.89
N GLY A 153 -7.83 -12.06 -2.34
CA GLY A 153 -7.63 -13.14 -3.31
C GLY A 153 -7.35 -12.59 -4.71
N ASP A 154 -6.11 -12.70 -5.16
CA ASP A 154 -5.61 -11.96 -6.31
C ASP A 154 -6.34 -12.34 -7.61
N THR A 155 -6.49 -13.63 -7.87
CA THR A 155 -7.18 -14.15 -9.05
C THR A 155 -8.62 -13.63 -9.16
N ALA A 156 -9.34 -13.58 -8.03
CA ALA A 156 -10.72 -13.10 -8.01
C ALA A 156 -10.81 -11.60 -8.26
N VAL A 157 -9.92 -10.83 -7.63
CA VAL A 157 -9.85 -9.37 -7.78
C VAL A 157 -9.46 -8.98 -9.20
N VAL A 158 -8.40 -9.58 -9.75
CA VAL A 158 -7.95 -9.31 -11.12
C VAL A 158 -9.06 -9.63 -12.12
N ARG A 159 -9.70 -10.81 -12.02
CA ARG A 159 -10.81 -11.19 -12.90
C ARG A 159 -11.96 -10.18 -12.84
N ALA A 160 -12.37 -9.78 -11.65
CA ALA A 160 -13.46 -8.81 -11.49
C ALA A 160 -13.11 -7.45 -12.12
N LEU A 161 -11.86 -7.01 -11.99
CA LEU A 161 -11.38 -5.77 -12.59
C LEU A 161 -11.33 -5.86 -14.13
N GLU A 162 -10.89 -6.99 -14.68
CA GLU A 162 -10.90 -7.21 -16.14
C GLU A 162 -12.32 -7.21 -16.71
N GLU A 163 -13.26 -7.87 -16.02
CA GLU A 163 -14.68 -7.89 -16.40
C GLU A 163 -15.28 -6.48 -16.37
N ALA A 164 -15.03 -5.73 -15.30
CA ALA A 164 -15.46 -4.34 -15.18
C ALA A 164 -14.85 -3.45 -16.28
N TYR A 165 -13.56 -3.61 -16.57
CA TYR A 165 -12.89 -2.88 -17.64
C TYR A 165 -13.50 -3.16 -19.01
N ARG A 166 -13.81 -4.43 -19.32
CA ARG A 166 -14.49 -4.82 -20.56
C ARG A 166 -15.87 -4.17 -20.66
N ALA A 167 -16.65 -4.20 -19.57
CA ALA A 167 -17.99 -3.60 -19.52
C ALA A 167 -17.95 -2.08 -19.76
N ILE A 168 -16.99 -1.37 -19.15
CA ILE A 168 -16.77 0.07 -19.35
C ILE A 168 -16.44 0.37 -20.82
N ARG A 169 -15.55 -0.41 -21.43
CA ARG A 169 -15.13 -0.22 -22.83
C ARG A 169 -16.28 -0.40 -23.83
N THR A 170 -17.27 -1.22 -23.49
CA THR A 170 -18.46 -1.48 -24.34
C THR A 170 -19.61 -0.51 -24.10
N THR A 171 -19.55 0.35 -23.08
CA THR A 171 -20.61 1.31 -22.76
C THR A 171 -20.39 2.62 -23.52
N PRO A 172 -21.39 3.14 -24.26
CA PRO A 172 -21.26 4.46 -24.91
C PRO A 172 -21.00 5.56 -23.88
N VAL A 173 -20.10 6.48 -24.22
CA VAL A 173 -19.32 7.43 -23.37
C VAL A 173 -20.14 8.42 -22.51
N ASN A 174 -21.47 8.33 -22.46
CA ASN A 174 -22.31 9.37 -21.85
C ASN A 174 -22.69 9.16 -20.36
N SER A 175 -22.07 8.24 -19.61
CA SER A 175 -22.57 7.95 -18.24
C SER A 175 -21.58 7.37 -17.22
N ILE A 176 -20.32 7.82 -17.18
CA ILE A 176 -19.36 7.27 -16.21
C ILE A 176 -18.92 8.33 -15.19
N GLN A 177 -19.55 8.32 -14.01
CA GLN A 177 -19.03 8.94 -12.78
C GLN A 177 -18.09 7.95 -12.07
N SER A 178 -16.96 8.46 -11.61
CA SER A 178 -15.83 7.78 -11.01
C SER A 178 -16.11 7.20 -9.62
N SER A 179 -15.85 5.91 -9.40
CA SER A 179 -15.57 5.33 -8.07
C SER A 179 -14.97 3.92 -8.16
N ILE A 180 -13.85 3.73 -8.88
CA ILE A 180 -13.02 2.49 -8.81
C ILE A 180 -11.51 2.86 -8.74
N SER A 181 -11.17 4.03 -8.19
CA SER A 181 -9.79 4.53 -8.20
C SER A 181 -9.08 4.34 -6.85
N VAL A 182 -9.00 3.11 -6.33
CA VAL A 182 -8.10 2.81 -5.17
C VAL A 182 -7.34 1.48 -5.30
N PHE A 183 -7.74 0.58 -6.21
CA PHE A 183 -6.99 -0.68 -6.47
C PHE A 183 -6.00 -0.59 -7.64
N MET A 184 -6.01 0.53 -8.37
CA MET A 184 -5.24 0.72 -9.60
C MET A 184 -3.81 1.20 -9.30
N MET A 185 -2.90 0.24 -9.17
CA MET A 185 -1.63 0.37 -9.87
C MET A 185 -1.48 -0.86 -10.77
N VAL A 186 -1.64 -0.56 -12.06
CA VAL A 186 -1.42 -1.32 -13.29
C VAL A 186 -0.44 -2.50 -13.09
N PRO A 187 -0.68 -3.68 -13.71
CA PRO A 187 0.35 -4.71 -13.78
C PRO A 187 1.59 -4.10 -14.44
N ALA A 188 2.75 -4.29 -13.81
CA ALA A 188 4.02 -3.88 -14.39
C ALA A 188 4.25 -4.57 -15.74
#